data_AF-Q3AWL3-F1
#
_entry.id   AF-Q3AWL3-F1
#
_cell.length_a   1.000
_cell.length_b   1.000
_cell.length_c   1.000
_cell.angle_alpha   90.00
_cell.angle_beta   90.00
_cell.angle_gamma   90.00
#
_symmetry.space_group_name_H-M   'P 1'
#
loop_
_entity.id
_entity.type
_entity.pdbx_description
1 polymer ?
#
loop_
_entity_poly.entity_id
_entity_poly.type
_entity_poly.pdbx_seq_one_letter_code
_entity_poly.pdbx_strand_id
1 'polypeptide(L)'
;MDVSTPNNNQESNSGLLFVGQQLSERRLAKGLSQEQLADRMHLGIEQLAALESGDRDKLPELVFIKAMVRRLSTHLELDADALVASLGSLSDSGGAKERVSPAKRPNSLPPQPPSRPESEVIWTWLVLVGAAALGALAWVQRPALLELIQQPQSNSVIAPAKTATSPEQSLTTLTTAPKDAPVPSSISEEELPNSGPITLSSKEPSWIALRRQGTIEFEGILEGERMIEGPDEVEIYAGRPDLVMVSVANGDSRVLGTISEIQWMPLNPERSR
;
A
#
# COMPACT_ATOMS: atom_id res chain seq x y z
N MET A 1 -2.62 -52.89 -16.69
CA MET A 1 -1.75 -52.57 -15.53
C MET A 1 -2.21 -51.21 -15.05
N ASP A 2 -3.17 -51.21 -14.13
CA ASP A 2 -3.74 -49.99 -13.54
C ASP A 2 -2.71 -49.31 -12.65
N VAL A 3 -2.29 -48.10 -13.03
CA VAL A 3 -1.47 -47.22 -12.20
C VAL A 3 -2.40 -46.58 -11.19
N SER A 4 -2.55 -47.24 -10.04
CA SER A 4 -3.20 -46.65 -8.87
C SER A 4 -2.24 -45.62 -8.27
N THR A 5 -2.54 -44.33 -8.40
CA THR A 5 -1.98 -43.26 -7.57
C THR A 5 -2.92 -42.97 -6.41
N PRO A 6 -2.65 -43.50 -5.20
CA PRO A 6 -3.12 -42.84 -3.99
C PRO A 6 -1.98 -42.76 -2.96
N ASN A 7 -1.53 -41.55 -2.63
CA ASN A 7 -0.85 -41.33 -1.33
C ASN A 7 -0.83 -39.88 -0.86
N ASN A 8 -0.88 -38.90 -1.77
CA ASN A 8 -0.76 -37.47 -1.40
C ASN A 8 -1.96 -36.93 -0.59
N ASN A 9 -3.17 -37.43 -0.85
CA ASN A 9 -4.39 -36.96 -0.19
C ASN A 9 -4.54 -37.49 1.25
N GLN A 10 -4.03 -38.68 1.56
CA GLN A 10 -4.18 -39.28 2.89
C GLN A 10 -3.27 -38.62 3.93
N GLU A 11 -2.03 -38.31 3.57
CA GLU A 11 -1.10 -37.59 4.45
C GLU A 11 -1.55 -36.13 4.66
N SER A 12 -2.02 -35.47 3.59
CA SER A 12 -2.60 -34.13 3.67
C SER A 12 -3.84 -34.07 4.57
N ASN A 13 -4.71 -35.07 4.50
CA ASN A 13 -5.91 -35.16 5.35
C ASN A 13 -5.52 -35.42 6.81
N SER A 14 -4.54 -36.29 7.06
CA SER A 14 -4.04 -36.57 8.42
C SER A 14 -3.44 -35.32 9.09
N GLY A 15 -2.63 -34.55 8.36
CA GLY A 15 -2.07 -33.28 8.85
C GLY A 15 -3.15 -32.22 9.10
N LEU A 16 -4.15 -32.12 8.22
CA LEU A 16 -5.28 -31.22 8.37
C LEU A 16 -6.13 -31.57 9.61
N LEU A 17 -6.40 -32.85 9.85
CA LEU A 17 -7.15 -33.32 11.01
C LEU A 17 -6.42 -32.97 12.32
N PHE A 18 -5.11 -33.21 12.38
CA PHE A 18 -4.29 -32.81 13.54
C PHE A 18 -4.37 -31.30 13.82
N VAL A 19 -4.24 -30.48 12.77
CA VAL A 19 -4.34 -29.02 12.90
C VAL A 19 -5.74 -28.59 13.34
N GLY A 20 -6.78 -29.18 12.76
CA GLY A 20 -8.16 -28.92 13.13
C GLY A 20 -8.43 -29.18 14.61
N GLN A 21 -7.95 -30.32 15.12
CA GLN A 21 -8.04 -30.67 16.54
C GLN A 21 -7.35 -29.63 17.42
N GLN A 22 -6.09 -29.29 17.13
CA GLN A 22 -5.32 -28.30 17.90
C GLN A 22 -6.03 -26.93 17.97
N LEU A 23 -6.60 -26.48 16.85
CA LEU A 23 -7.37 -25.24 16.79
C LEU A 23 -8.65 -25.33 17.63
N SER A 24 -9.38 -26.44 17.52
CA SER A 24 -10.63 -26.66 18.25
C SER A 24 -10.40 -26.73 19.77
N GLU A 25 -9.37 -27.44 20.22
CA GLU A 25 -9.00 -27.58 21.62
C GLU A 25 -8.62 -26.23 22.21
N ARG A 26 -7.80 -25.46 21.49
CA ARG A 26 -7.38 -24.13 21.96
C ARG A 26 -8.53 -23.14 21.97
N ARG A 27 -9.44 -23.20 21.00
CA ARG A 27 -10.68 -22.40 20.98
C ARG A 27 -11.52 -22.70 22.23
N LEU A 28 -11.76 -23.98 22.51
CA LEU A 28 -12.52 -24.41 23.68
C LEU A 28 -11.83 -24.00 25.00
N ALA A 29 -10.49 -24.11 25.07
CA ALA A 29 -9.72 -23.67 26.22
C ALA A 29 -9.81 -22.15 26.47
N LYS A 30 -10.04 -21.34 25.42
CA LYS A 30 -10.34 -19.90 25.53
C LYS A 30 -11.82 -19.60 25.81
N GLY A 31 -12.67 -20.61 25.95
CA GLY A 31 -14.12 -20.45 26.19
C GLY A 31 -14.86 -19.83 25.01
N LEU A 32 -14.33 -19.98 23.78
CA LEU A 32 -14.92 -19.41 22.58
C LEU A 32 -15.86 -20.43 21.92
N SER A 33 -17.07 -20.01 21.60
CA SER A 33 -17.91 -20.75 20.64
C SER A 33 -17.35 -20.62 19.23
N GLN A 34 -17.81 -21.50 18.34
CA GLN A 34 -17.36 -21.51 16.96
C GLN A 34 -17.84 -20.25 16.22
N GLU A 35 -19.09 -19.83 16.48
CA GLU A 35 -19.71 -18.61 15.99
C GLU A 35 -18.87 -17.38 16.38
N GLN A 36 -18.51 -17.27 17.66
CA GLN A 36 -17.72 -16.14 18.15
C GLN A 36 -16.34 -16.06 17.51
N LEU A 37 -15.67 -17.19 17.29
CA LEU A 37 -14.38 -17.20 16.62
C LEU A 37 -14.52 -16.85 15.13
N ALA A 38 -15.51 -17.42 14.46
CA ALA A 38 -15.85 -17.12 13.07
C ALA A 38 -16.10 -15.63 12.87
N ASP A 39 -16.94 -15.01 13.71
CA ASP A 39 -17.26 -13.58 13.66
C ASP A 39 -16.01 -12.70 13.88
N ARG A 40 -15.23 -12.98 14.94
CA ARG A 40 -13.99 -12.22 15.23
C ARG A 40 -12.99 -12.30 14.08
N MET A 41 -12.88 -13.47 13.47
CA MET A 41 -11.96 -13.73 12.38
C MET A 41 -12.54 -13.41 11.02
N HIS A 42 -13.79 -12.95 10.92
CA HIS A 42 -14.47 -12.73 9.64
C HIS A 42 -14.34 -13.96 8.72
N LEU A 43 -14.54 -15.14 9.30
CA LEU A 43 -14.43 -16.43 8.64
C LEU A 43 -15.83 -17.06 8.56
N GLY A 44 -16.14 -17.73 7.45
CA GLY A 44 -17.41 -18.46 7.35
C GLY A 44 -17.48 -19.58 8.39
N ILE A 45 -18.59 -19.68 9.12
CA ILE A 45 -18.76 -20.69 10.17
C ILE A 45 -18.57 -22.12 9.65
N GLU A 46 -19.03 -22.40 8.42
CA GLU A 46 -18.86 -23.69 7.75
C GLU A 46 -17.39 -24.00 7.44
N GLN A 47 -16.60 -22.98 7.08
CA GLN A 47 -15.16 -23.14 6.82
C GLN A 47 -14.39 -23.39 8.10
N LEU A 48 -14.75 -22.70 9.19
CA LEU A 48 -14.19 -22.98 10.50
C LEU A 48 -14.56 -24.39 10.96
N ALA A 49 -15.80 -24.84 10.71
CA ALA A 49 -16.25 -26.19 11.03
C ALA A 49 -15.43 -27.24 10.30
N ALA A 50 -15.30 -27.06 8.98
CA ALA A 50 -14.54 -27.95 8.11
C ALA A 50 -13.06 -27.98 8.51
N LEU A 51 -12.51 -26.84 8.93
CA LEU A 51 -11.13 -26.77 9.39
C LEU A 51 -10.94 -27.55 10.70
N GLU A 52 -11.81 -27.34 11.70
CA GLU A 52 -11.74 -28.03 12.99
C GLU A 52 -12.00 -29.54 12.87
N SER A 53 -12.86 -29.97 11.94
CA SER A 53 -13.13 -31.38 11.67
C SER A 53 -12.14 -32.05 10.71
N GLY A 54 -11.24 -31.29 10.09
CA GLY A 54 -10.33 -31.79 9.06
C GLY A 54 -11.00 -32.19 7.74
N ASP A 55 -12.18 -31.64 7.44
CA ASP A 55 -12.94 -31.95 6.22
C ASP A 55 -12.36 -31.19 5.01
N ARG A 56 -11.42 -31.83 4.30
CA ARG A 56 -10.68 -31.24 3.17
C ARG A 56 -11.58 -30.83 2.01
N ASP A 57 -12.70 -31.51 1.79
CA ASP A 57 -13.57 -31.33 0.62
C ASP A 57 -14.40 -30.05 0.71
N LYS A 58 -14.64 -29.55 1.93
CA LYS A 58 -15.36 -28.29 2.20
C LYS A 58 -14.43 -27.08 2.36
N LEU A 59 -13.13 -27.27 2.19
CA LEU A 59 -12.12 -26.23 2.35
C LEU A 59 -11.61 -25.73 0.99
N PRO A 60 -11.18 -24.46 0.91
CA PRO A 60 -10.60 -23.89 -0.30
C PRO A 60 -9.23 -24.50 -0.64
N GLU A 61 -8.52 -23.91 -1.61
CA GLU A 61 -7.17 -24.37 -2.00
C GLU A 61 -6.19 -24.35 -0.82
N LEU A 62 -5.21 -25.26 -0.85
CA LEU A 62 -4.26 -25.48 0.25
C LEU A 62 -3.51 -24.19 0.66
N VAL A 63 -3.23 -23.30 -0.28
CA VAL A 63 -2.60 -22.00 0.00
C VAL A 63 -3.49 -21.15 0.92
N PHE A 64 -4.81 -21.13 0.69
CA PHE A 64 -5.76 -20.43 1.55
C PHE A 64 -5.93 -21.13 2.90
N ILE A 65 -5.93 -22.48 2.93
CA ILE A 65 -5.96 -23.24 4.18
C ILE A 65 -4.75 -22.87 5.04
N LYS A 66 -3.54 -22.85 4.48
CA LYS A 66 -2.31 -22.45 5.20
C LYS A 66 -2.40 -21.03 5.74
N ALA A 67 -2.92 -20.08 4.95
CA ALA A 67 -3.12 -18.71 5.40
C ALA A 67 -4.13 -18.61 6.55
N MET A 68 -5.25 -19.35 6.44
CA MET A 68 -6.29 -19.41 7.46
C MET A 68 -5.75 -20.01 8.76
N VAL A 69 -5.02 -21.14 8.69
CA VAL A 69 -4.39 -21.78 9.84
C VAL A 69 -3.39 -20.84 10.50
N ARG A 70 -2.50 -20.20 9.74
CA ARG A 70 -1.56 -19.21 10.31
C ARG A 70 -2.31 -18.12 11.10
N ARG A 71 -3.34 -17.53 10.49
CA ARG A 71 -4.12 -16.45 11.09
C ARG A 71 -4.86 -16.91 12.36
N LEU A 72 -5.48 -18.09 12.34
CA LEU A 72 -6.19 -18.65 13.50
C LEU A 72 -5.23 -19.04 14.62
N SER A 73 -4.12 -19.69 14.30
CA SER A 73 -3.08 -20.07 15.26
C SER A 73 -2.51 -18.84 15.96
N THR A 74 -2.20 -17.76 15.23
CA THR A 74 -1.75 -16.50 15.84
C THR A 74 -2.81 -15.91 16.79
N HIS A 75 -4.09 -15.92 16.41
CA HIS A 75 -5.17 -15.42 17.28
C HIS A 75 -5.37 -16.28 18.54
N LEU A 76 -5.20 -17.58 18.41
CA LEU A 76 -5.35 -18.56 19.49
C LEU A 76 -4.06 -18.71 20.33
N GLU A 77 -3.00 -17.96 20.03
CA GLU A 77 -1.68 -18.04 20.67
C GLU A 77 -1.08 -19.45 20.60
N LEU A 78 -1.17 -20.07 19.43
CA LEU A 78 -0.49 -21.32 19.08
C LEU A 78 0.73 -21.01 18.21
N ASP A 79 1.65 -21.97 18.13
CA ASP A 79 2.74 -21.93 17.17
C ASP A 79 2.20 -22.08 15.75
N ALA A 80 2.09 -20.94 15.06
CA ALA A 80 1.53 -20.87 13.71
C ALA A 80 2.42 -21.57 12.69
N ASP A 81 3.74 -21.49 12.84
CA ASP A 81 4.67 -22.06 11.86
C ASP A 81 4.70 -23.59 11.97
N ALA A 82 4.66 -24.12 13.20
CA ALA A 82 4.54 -25.56 13.43
C ALA A 82 3.24 -26.15 12.84
N LEU A 83 2.10 -25.47 13.03
CA LEU A 83 0.80 -25.92 12.51
C LEU A 83 0.66 -25.75 10.99
N VAL A 84 1.33 -24.77 10.38
CA VAL A 84 1.37 -24.66 8.92
C VAL A 84 2.30 -25.72 8.32
N ALA A 85 3.39 -26.06 9.00
CA ALA A 85 4.30 -27.10 8.57
C ALA A 85 3.65 -28.50 8.54
N SER A 86 2.76 -28.81 9.51
CA SER A 86 2.02 -30.08 9.52
C SER A 86 1.01 -30.23 8.38
N LEU A 87 0.51 -29.12 7.81
CA LEU A 87 -0.27 -29.14 6.56
C LEU A 87 0.61 -29.35 5.30
N GLY A 88 1.92 -29.20 5.45
CA GLY A 88 2.84 -28.84 4.38
C GLY A 88 3.97 -29.84 4.10
N SER A 89 4.06 -30.98 4.79
CA SER A 89 5.09 -32.00 4.55
C SER A 89 5.13 -32.59 3.12
N LEU A 90 4.28 -32.13 2.20
CA LEU A 90 4.19 -32.58 0.80
C LEU A 90 4.38 -31.47 -0.25
N SER A 91 4.53 -30.21 0.16
CA SER A 91 4.70 -29.11 -0.80
C SER A 91 6.15 -28.89 -1.25
N ASP A 92 7.12 -29.60 -0.65
CA ASP A 92 8.54 -29.57 -1.05
C ASP A 92 8.93 -30.74 -1.98
N SER A 93 7.97 -31.52 -2.48
CA SER A 93 8.26 -32.66 -3.37
C SER A 93 7.41 -32.74 -4.65
N GLY A 94 6.64 -31.70 -4.98
CA GLY A 94 5.80 -31.74 -6.18
C GLY A 94 5.52 -30.36 -6.74
N GLY A 95 6.49 -29.76 -7.42
CA GLY A 95 6.31 -28.43 -8.00
C GLY A 95 7.49 -27.82 -8.74
N ALA A 96 8.58 -28.55 -9.00
CA ALA A 96 9.40 -28.26 -10.16
C ALA A 96 8.53 -28.54 -11.39
N LYS A 97 7.76 -27.54 -11.83
CA LYS A 97 7.20 -27.55 -13.18
C LYS A 97 8.38 -27.77 -14.11
N GLU A 98 8.41 -28.96 -14.68
CA GLU A 98 9.17 -29.33 -15.86
C GLU A 98 9.10 -28.17 -16.85
N ARG A 99 10.17 -27.36 -16.86
CA ARG A 99 10.41 -26.39 -17.91
C ARG A 99 10.72 -27.23 -19.14
N VAL A 100 9.69 -27.52 -19.92
CA VAL A 100 9.87 -27.86 -21.34
C VAL A 100 10.73 -26.75 -21.91
N SER A 101 11.98 -27.11 -22.22
CA SER A 101 12.98 -26.19 -22.76
C SER A 101 12.53 -25.70 -24.13
N PRO A 102 12.30 -24.39 -24.36
CA PRO A 102 12.43 -23.84 -25.69
C PRO A 102 13.93 -23.68 -25.95
N ALA A 103 14.36 -24.23 -27.07
CA ALA A 103 15.74 -24.20 -27.54
C ALA A 103 16.41 -22.82 -27.41
N LYS A 104 17.71 -22.87 -27.07
CA LYS A 104 18.71 -21.80 -27.14
C LYS A 104 18.35 -20.64 -28.07
N ARG A 105 18.26 -19.44 -27.51
CA ARG A 105 18.71 -18.21 -28.17
C ARG A 105 19.59 -17.39 -27.22
N PRO A 106 20.69 -16.81 -27.70
CA PRO A 106 21.59 -15.99 -26.88
C PRO A 106 21.09 -14.53 -26.89
N ASN A 107 20.98 -13.90 -25.72
CA ASN A 107 21.50 -12.56 -25.41
C ASN A 107 20.79 -11.89 -24.21
N SER A 108 21.63 -11.12 -23.50
CA SER A 108 21.36 -10.04 -22.55
C SER A 108 20.61 -10.38 -21.26
N LEU A 109 21.41 -10.66 -20.23
CA LEU A 109 21.07 -10.64 -18.82
C LEU A 109 20.95 -9.17 -18.34
N PRO A 110 19.85 -8.73 -17.71
CA PRO A 110 19.89 -7.57 -16.83
C PRO A 110 20.59 -7.96 -15.51
N PRO A 111 21.39 -7.08 -14.88
CA PRO A 111 22.12 -7.42 -13.67
C PRO A 111 21.15 -7.65 -12.50
N GLN A 112 21.20 -8.86 -11.92
CA GLN A 112 20.59 -9.12 -10.61
C GLN A 112 21.45 -8.46 -9.53
N PRO A 113 20.87 -7.76 -8.54
CA PRO A 113 21.62 -7.28 -7.39
C PRO A 113 22.15 -8.47 -6.57
N PRO A 114 23.38 -8.41 -6.05
CA PRO A 114 23.94 -9.50 -5.27
C PRO A 114 23.12 -9.70 -3.99
N SER A 115 22.83 -10.97 -3.71
CA SER A 115 22.40 -11.48 -2.41
C SER A 115 23.26 -10.90 -1.30
N ARG A 116 22.65 -10.13 -0.39
CA ARG A 116 23.31 -9.57 0.79
C ARG A 116 23.83 -10.72 1.66
N PRO A 117 25.09 -10.68 2.12
CA PRO A 117 25.58 -11.64 3.08
C PRO A 117 24.88 -11.42 4.42
N GLU A 118 24.50 -12.53 5.04
CA GLU A 118 23.86 -12.73 6.34
C GLU A 118 24.72 -12.24 7.54
N SER A 119 25.82 -11.52 7.25
CA SER A 119 26.77 -10.98 8.22
C SER A 119 26.36 -9.62 8.81
N GLU A 120 25.41 -8.88 8.21
CA GLU A 120 24.93 -7.61 8.78
C GLU A 120 24.09 -7.80 10.05
N VAL A 121 23.34 -8.90 10.16
CA VAL A 121 22.53 -9.20 11.36
C VAL A 121 23.44 -9.45 12.57
N ILE A 122 24.57 -10.14 12.39
CA ILE A 122 25.52 -10.42 13.46
C ILE A 122 26.20 -9.13 13.95
N TRP A 123 26.50 -8.18 13.05
CA TRP A 123 27.09 -6.90 13.42
C TRP A 123 26.11 -5.98 14.16
N THR A 124 24.83 -5.96 13.77
CA THR A 124 23.81 -5.17 14.47
C THR A 124 23.61 -5.60 15.92
N TRP A 125 23.61 -6.92 16.22
CA TRP A 125 23.56 -7.42 17.59
C TRP A 125 24.81 -7.07 18.41
N LEU A 126 25.99 -7.08 17.79
CA LEU A 126 27.25 -6.74 18.46
C LEU A 126 27.31 -5.25 18.87
N VAL A 127 26.84 -4.34 18.01
CA VAL A 127 26.73 -2.91 18.32
C VAL A 127 25.69 -2.66 19.42
N LEU A 128 24.56 -3.37 19.38
CA LEU A 128 23.48 -3.21 20.37
C LEU A 128 23.93 -3.67 21.77
N VAL A 129 24.64 -4.80 21.86
CA VAL A 129 25.24 -5.27 23.12
C VAL A 129 26.35 -4.33 23.62
N GLY A 130 27.18 -3.80 22.71
CA GLY A 130 28.19 -2.80 23.05
C GLY A 130 27.62 -1.49 23.60
N ALA A 131 26.54 -0.99 23.00
CA ALA A 131 25.86 0.23 23.45
C ALA A 131 25.17 0.05 24.82
N ALA A 132 24.59 -1.13 25.08
CA ALA A 132 23.99 -1.45 26.38
C ALA A 132 25.06 -1.50 27.50
N ALA A 133 26.24 -2.04 27.23
CA ALA A 133 27.34 -2.09 28.19
C ALA A 133 27.88 -0.67 28.54
N LEU A 134 27.99 0.22 27.55
CA LEU A 134 28.38 1.62 27.79
C LEU A 134 27.30 2.42 28.53
N GLY A 135 26.02 2.17 28.24
CA GLY A 135 24.90 2.76 28.96
C GLY A 135 24.86 2.36 30.44
N ALA A 136 25.14 1.10 30.75
CA ALA A 136 25.22 0.60 32.12
C ALA A 136 26.38 1.25 32.91
N LEU A 137 27.55 1.44 32.27
CA LEU A 137 28.70 2.08 32.91
C LEU A 137 28.44 3.57 33.19
N ALA A 138 27.73 4.27 32.29
CA ALA A 138 27.34 5.67 32.47
C ALA A 138 26.25 5.86 33.54
N TRP A 139 25.41 4.84 33.81
CA TRP A 139 24.41 4.87 34.89
C TRP A 139 25.03 4.67 36.28
N VAL A 140 26.10 3.88 36.40
CA VAL A 140 26.78 3.63 37.68
C VAL A 140 27.59 4.83 38.18
N GLN A 141 28.02 5.75 37.30
CA GLN A 141 28.73 6.98 37.72
C GLN A 141 27.82 8.19 38.05
N ARG A 142 26.49 8.07 37.94
CA ARG A 142 25.55 9.16 38.24
C ARG A 142 25.50 9.64 39.71
N PRO A 143 25.69 8.81 40.76
CA PRO A 143 25.50 9.31 42.13
C PRO A 143 26.62 10.24 42.61
N ALA A 144 27.82 10.19 42.01
CA ALA A 144 28.95 11.05 42.39
C ALA A 144 28.86 12.49 41.85
N LEU A 145 28.11 12.71 40.76
CA LEU A 145 27.99 14.04 40.15
C LEU A 145 26.90 14.92 40.80
N LEU A 146 25.91 14.32 41.46
CA LEU A 146 24.85 15.07 42.13
C LEU A 146 25.29 15.72 43.45
N GLU A 147 26.34 15.20 44.12
CA GLU A 147 26.91 15.84 45.32
C GLU A 147 27.62 17.16 45.00
N LEU A 148 28.15 17.33 43.78
CA LEU A 148 28.89 18.55 43.40
C LEU A 148 27.95 19.72 43.04
N ILE A 149 26.69 19.43 42.67
CA ILE A 149 25.72 20.45 42.22
C ILE A 149 24.92 21.04 43.39
N GLN A 150 24.85 20.35 44.54
CA GLN A 150 24.10 20.81 45.71
C GLN A 150 24.88 21.69 46.68
N GLN A 151 25.97 22.34 46.25
CA GLN A 151 26.63 23.33 47.08
C GLN A 151 25.89 24.68 46.96
N PRO A 152 25.21 25.16 48.02
CA PRO A 152 24.44 26.39 47.94
C PRO A 152 25.42 27.56 48.01
N GLN A 153 25.56 28.31 46.91
CA GLN A 153 26.26 29.59 46.91
C GLN A 153 25.26 30.71 46.59
N SER A 154 24.88 31.34 47.69
CA SER A 154 24.26 32.64 47.93
C SER A 154 24.21 33.67 46.79
N ASN A 155 23.02 34.27 46.68
CA ASN A 155 22.66 35.60 46.17
C ASN A 155 23.78 36.65 45.98
N SER A 156 23.73 37.34 44.84
CA SER A 156 23.66 38.82 44.74
C SER A 156 23.31 39.19 43.29
N VAL A 157 22.05 39.49 42.95
CA VAL A 157 21.45 40.85 42.81
C VAL A 157 22.37 41.86 42.09
N ILE A 158 21.96 42.32 40.89
CA ILE A 158 21.73 43.73 40.47
C ILE A 158 21.32 43.78 38.97
N ALA A 159 20.04 44.08 38.75
CA ALA A 159 19.37 45.01 37.82
C ALA A 159 19.69 45.16 36.29
N PRO A 160 18.68 45.58 35.48
CA PRO A 160 18.64 45.55 34.01
C PRO A 160 18.76 46.93 33.32
N ALA A 161 18.98 46.99 31.99
CA ALA A 161 18.72 48.20 31.20
C ALA A 161 18.54 47.97 29.67
N LYS A 162 17.30 48.26 29.21
CA LYS A 162 16.93 49.07 28.02
C LYS A 162 16.75 48.42 26.62
N THR A 163 15.49 48.08 26.34
CA THR A 163 14.51 48.64 25.34
C THR A 163 14.88 48.93 23.87
N ALA A 164 13.89 48.58 23.01
CA ALA A 164 13.41 49.20 21.75
C ALA A 164 14.09 48.78 20.44
N THR A 165 13.47 48.74 19.25
CA THR A 165 12.09 48.77 18.70
C THR A 165 12.30 48.75 17.16
N SER A 166 11.43 48.07 16.42
CA SER A 166 10.80 48.55 15.16
C SER A 166 10.79 47.52 14.00
N PRO A 167 9.62 47.30 13.37
CA PRO A 167 9.47 46.75 12.03
C PRO A 167 9.58 47.87 10.98
N GLU A 168 9.95 47.54 9.74
CA GLU A 168 9.97 48.49 8.63
C GLU A 168 9.14 47.94 7.44
N GLN A 169 8.12 48.72 7.09
CA GLN A 169 7.36 48.69 5.85
C GLN A 169 8.18 49.30 4.69
N SER A 170 7.81 48.98 3.46
CA SER A 170 7.78 50.00 2.40
C SER A 170 6.62 49.78 1.43
N LEU A 171 6.06 50.92 1.00
CA LEU A 171 4.77 51.13 0.34
C LEU A 171 4.95 51.61 -1.12
N THR A 172 3.87 51.45 -1.90
CA THR A 172 3.40 52.28 -3.06
C THR A 172 4.11 52.15 -4.41
N THR A 173 3.38 52.00 -5.54
CA THR A 173 2.67 53.09 -6.23
C THR A 173 1.64 52.60 -7.28
N LEU A 174 0.57 53.40 -7.45
CA LEU A 174 -0.45 53.33 -8.51
C LEU A 174 0.02 54.00 -9.82
N THR A 175 -0.43 53.53 -10.99
CA THR A 175 -0.65 54.40 -12.17
C THR A 175 -1.65 53.79 -13.16
N THR A 176 -2.49 54.67 -13.70
CA THR A 176 -3.59 54.46 -14.66
C THR A 176 -3.30 55.29 -15.91
N ALA A 177 -3.51 54.77 -17.14
CA ALA A 177 -4.26 55.45 -18.21
C ALA A 177 -4.18 54.75 -19.61
N PRO A 178 -5.22 54.89 -20.46
CA PRO A 178 -5.45 54.17 -21.73
C PRO A 178 -5.16 55.02 -23.00
N LYS A 179 -5.01 54.39 -24.19
CA LYS A 179 -5.41 54.97 -25.51
C LYS A 179 -5.30 53.97 -26.69
N ASP A 180 -6.39 53.89 -27.47
CA ASP A 180 -6.56 53.65 -28.94
C ASP A 180 -5.30 53.46 -29.81
N ALA A 181 -5.23 52.65 -30.89
CA ALA A 181 -6.16 51.91 -31.78
C ALA A 181 -5.27 51.09 -32.77
N PRO A 182 -5.73 50.62 -33.96
CA PRO A 182 -6.77 49.66 -34.33
C PRO A 182 -6.20 48.39 -35.03
N VAL A 183 -7.10 47.43 -35.24
CA VAL A 183 -6.99 46.19 -36.04
C VAL A 183 -6.64 46.47 -37.53
N PRO A 184 -6.03 45.52 -38.29
CA PRO A 184 -6.87 44.54 -38.99
C PRO A 184 -6.27 43.12 -39.16
N SER A 185 -7.14 42.15 -38.93
CA SER A 185 -7.52 41.08 -39.87
C SER A 185 -6.42 40.16 -40.44
N SER A 186 -6.36 38.95 -39.91
CA SER A 186 -6.34 37.74 -40.74
C SER A 186 -7.46 36.82 -40.28
N ILE A 187 -8.35 36.54 -41.22
CA ILE A 187 -9.54 35.71 -41.10
C ILE A 187 -9.19 34.39 -41.76
N SER A 188 -9.59 33.30 -41.10
CA SER A 188 -9.80 31.95 -41.63
C SER A 188 -8.57 31.17 -42.12
N GLU A 189 -8.20 30.17 -41.33
CA GLU A 189 -8.21 28.79 -41.81
C GLU A 189 -9.17 28.03 -40.88
N GLU A 190 -10.22 27.43 -41.44
CA GLU A 190 -11.16 26.55 -40.75
C GLU A 190 -10.42 25.29 -40.28
N GLU A 191 -10.50 24.94 -38.98
CA GLU A 191 -10.52 23.54 -38.53
C GLU A 191 -11.14 23.44 -37.12
N LEU A 192 -12.30 22.78 -37.06
CA LEU A 192 -13.08 22.26 -35.92
C LEU A 192 -13.08 23.03 -34.57
N PRO A 193 -14.20 23.69 -34.21
CA PRO A 193 -14.45 24.04 -32.82
C PRO A 193 -14.89 22.77 -32.09
N ASN A 194 -14.03 22.16 -31.27
CA ASN A 194 -14.43 21.37 -30.06
C ASN A 194 -13.25 20.74 -29.28
N SER A 195 -11.98 20.95 -29.65
CA SER A 195 -10.81 20.33 -28.97
C SER A 195 -10.12 21.22 -27.93
N GLY A 196 -10.87 21.92 -27.07
CA GLY A 196 -10.30 22.74 -26.00
C GLY A 196 -9.59 21.88 -24.92
N PRO A 197 -8.62 22.42 -24.15
CA PRO A 197 -8.00 21.67 -23.06
C PRO A 197 -9.06 21.26 -22.01
N ILE A 198 -8.94 20.04 -21.49
CA ILE A 198 -9.83 19.49 -20.45
C ILE A 198 -9.10 19.51 -19.11
N THR A 199 -9.76 19.98 -18.06
CA THR A 199 -9.26 19.90 -16.69
C THR A 199 -9.93 18.75 -15.96
N LEU A 200 -9.13 17.81 -15.46
CA LEU A 200 -9.54 16.79 -14.50
C LEU A 200 -9.33 17.32 -13.09
N SER A 201 -10.33 17.16 -12.22
CA SER A 201 -10.26 17.56 -10.82
C SER A 201 -10.70 16.40 -9.94
N SER A 202 -10.05 16.16 -8.79
CA SER A 202 -10.50 15.15 -7.83
C SER A 202 -10.62 15.73 -6.42
N LYS A 203 -11.73 15.40 -5.73
CA LYS A 203 -11.98 15.84 -4.34
C LYS A 203 -11.10 15.12 -3.32
N GLU A 204 -10.74 13.87 -3.61
CA GLU A 204 -9.86 13.02 -2.80
C GLU A 204 -8.82 12.37 -3.71
N PRO A 205 -7.69 11.85 -3.18
CA PRO A 205 -6.71 11.12 -3.99
C PRO A 205 -7.36 9.95 -4.74
N SER A 206 -7.31 9.99 -6.07
CA SER A 206 -7.87 8.93 -6.93
C SER A 206 -6.85 8.50 -7.98
N TRP A 207 -6.58 7.21 -8.08
CA TRP A 207 -5.69 6.69 -9.12
C TRP A 207 -6.36 6.83 -10.49
N ILE A 208 -5.66 7.46 -11.44
CA ILE A 208 -6.08 7.58 -12.83
C ILE A 208 -4.98 7.05 -13.76
N ALA A 209 -5.39 6.52 -14.90
CA ALA A 209 -4.53 6.31 -16.05
C ALA A 209 -5.13 6.99 -17.27
N LEU A 210 -4.28 7.63 -18.06
CA LEU A 210 -4.62 8.29 -19.31
C LEU A 210 -3.88 7.57 -20.43
N ARG A 211 -4.58 7.24 -21.50
CA ARG A 211 -3.97 6.65 -22.69
C ARG A 211 -4.49 7.29 -23.96
N ARG A 212 -3.66 7.30 -24.99
CA ARG A 212 -4.01 7.74 -26.34
C ARG A 212 -3.67 6.61 -27.32
N GLN A 213 -4.64 6.22 -28.14
CA GLN A 213 -4.48 5.14 -29.12
C GLN A 213 -3.88 3.85 -28.49
N GLY A 214 -4.25 3.54 -27.24
CA GLY A 214 -3.76 2.36 -26.51
C GLY A 214 -2.40 2.51 -25.82
N THR A 215 -1.67 3.62 -26.01
CA THR A 215 -0.42 3.91 -25.29
C THR A 215 -0.72 4.74 -24.04
N ILE A 216 -0.28 4.27 -22.87
CA ILE A 216 -0.47 4.98 -21.60
C ILE A 216 0.46 6.20 -21.58
N GLU A 217 -0.11 7.41 -21.55
CA GLU A 217 0.61 8.68 -21.44
C GLU A 217 0.84 9.08 -19.98
N PHE A 218 -0.05 8.62 -19.09
CA PHE A 218 0.06 8.88 -17.66
C PHE A 218 -0.58 7.79 -16.82
N GLU A 219 0.04 7.48 -15.69
CA GLU A 219 -0.53 6.68 -14.61
C GLU A 219 -0.11 7.28 -13.27
N GLY A 220 -1.05 7.39 -12.33
CA GLY A 220 -0.73 7.92 -11.00
C GLY A 220 -1.95 8.40 -10.24
N ILE A 221 -1.69 8.92 -9.04
CA ILE A 221 -2.73 9.50 -8.19
C ILE A 221 -3.00 10.94 -8.67
N LEU A 222 -4.27 11.24 -8.96
CA LEU A 222 -4.74 12.59 -9.19
C LEU A 222 -5.08 13.23 -7.85
N GLU A 223 -4.31 14.25 -7.48
CA GLU A 223 -4.55 15.10 -6.30
C GLU A 223 -4.77 16.54 -6.80
N GLY A 224 -5.98 17.07 -6.62
CA GLY A 224 -6.33 18.41 -7.12
C GLY A 224 -6.68 18.41 -8.60
N GLU A 225 -6.11 19.35 -9.36
CA GLU A 225 -6.46 19.58 -10.77
C GLU A 225 -5.31 19.22 -11.72
N ARG A 226 -5.66 18.68 -12.89
CA ARG A 226 -4.74 18.36 -13.97
C ARG A 226 -5.34 18.77 -15.29
N MET A 227 -4.61 19.59 -16.04
CA MET A 227 -4.97 19.93 -17.42
C MET A 227 -4.46 18.86 -18.39
N ILE A 228 -5.30 18.52 -19.37
CA ILE A 228 -5.00 17.64 -20.49
C ILE A 228 -5.15 18.46 -21.77
N GLU A 229 -4.05 18.53 -22.51
CA GLU A 229 -3.99 19.15 -23.83
C GLU A 229 -4.38 18.10 -24.89
N GLY A 230 -5.24 18.50 -25.84
CA GLY A 230 -5.72 17.61 -26.89
C GLY A 230 -6.48 16.40 -26.34
N PRO A 231 -7.71 16.58 -25.81
CA PRO A 231 -8.52 15.48 -25.28
C PRO A 231 -8.98 14.48 -26.35
N ASP A 232 -8.80 14.82 -27.63
CA ASP A 232 -9.17 13.97 -28.76
C ASP A 232 -8.47 12.62 -28.66
N GLU A 233 -9.25 11.55 -28.67
CA GLU A 233 -8.78 10.16 -28.54
C GLU A 233 -8.11 9.79 -27.21
N VAL A 234 -8.20 10.64 -26.18
CA VAL A 234 -7.73 10.30 -24.84
C VAL A 234 -8.80 9.47 -24.12
N GLU A 235 -8.40 8.32 -23.60
CA GLU A 235 -9.22 7.52 -22.70
C GLU A 235 -8.67 7.62 -21.28
N ILE A 236 -9.56 7.78 -20.32
CA ILE A 236 -9.27 7.77 -18.89
C ILE A 236 -9.77 6.48 -18.25
N TYR A 237 -8.96 5.92 -17.37
CA TYR A 237 -9.36 4.90 -16.41
C TYR A 237 -9.21 5.49 -15.02
N ALA A 238 -10.26 5.48 -14.22
CA ALA A 238 -10.22 5.97 -12.84
C ALA A 238 -10.56 4.84 -11.88
N GLY A 239 -9.75 4.65 -10.84
CA GLY A 239 -10.03 3.68 -9.77
C GLY A 239 -11.26 4.07 -8.94
N ARG A 240 -11.52 5.39 -8.82
CA ARG A 240 -12.74 5.97 -8.24
C ARG A 240 -13.31 7.03 -9.18
N PRO A 241 -14.08 6.64 -10.21
CA PRO A 241 -14.64 7.58 -11.19
C PRO A 241 -15.71 8.51 -10.59
N ASP A 242 -16.27 8.17 -9.42
CA ASP A 242 -17.19 9.00 -8.64
C ASP A 242 -16.53 10.28 -8.07
N LEU A 243 -15.21 10.25 -7.91
CA LEU A 243 -14.44 11.38 -7.39
C LEU A 243 -13.84 12.28 -8.46
N VAL A 244 -13.69 11.77 -9.68
CA VAL A 244 -13.05 12.47 -10.78
C VAL A 244 -14.09 13.34 -11.49
N MET A 245 -13.83 14.63 -11.53
CA MET A 245 -14.61 15.63 -12.24
C MET A 245 -13.87 16.01 -13.52
N VAL A 246 -14.60 16.08 -14.64
CA VAL A 246 -14.09 16.50 -15.93
C VAL A 246 -14.74 17.84 -16.28
N SER A 247 -13.92 18.83 -16.63
CA SER A 247 -14.37 20.16 -17.07
C SER A 247 -13.72 20.50 -18.41
N VAL A 248 -14.54 20.88 -19.41
CA VAL A 248 -14.05 21.37 -20.71
C VAL A 248 -13.77 22.87 -20.59
N ALA A 249 -12.74 23.38 -21.25
CA ALA A 249 -12.38 24.80 -21.25
C ALA A 249 -13.62 25.71 -21.37
N ASN A 250 -13.97 26.37 -20.27
CA ASN A 250 -15.10 27.29 -20.12
C ASN A 250 -16.52 26.68 -20.01
N GLY A 251 -16.63 25.39 -19.63
CA GLY A 251 -17.91 24.66 -19.51
C GLY A 251 -18.21 24.12 -18.09
N ASP A 252 -19.30 23.35 -18.01
CA ASP A 252 -19.77 22.71 -16.77
C ASP A 252 -18.84 21.55 -16.35
N SER A 253 -18.66 21.41 -15.03
CA SER A 253 -17.90 20.30 -14.43
C SER A 253 -18.82 19.10 -14.16
N ARG A 254 -18.47 17.92 -14.67
CA ARG A 254 -19.27 16.69 -14.51
C ARG A 254 -18.45 15.55 -13.91
N VAL A 255 -19.07 14.76 -13.04
CA VAL A 255 -18.47 13.52 -12.52
C VAL A 255 -18.24 12.54 -13.68
N LEU A 256 -17.06 11.91 -13.71
CA LEU A 256 -16.63 11.00 -14.75
C LEU A 256 -17.54 9.76 -14.83
N GLY A 257 -17.94 9.21 -13.69
CA GLY A 257 -18.86 8.07 -13.61
C GLY A 257 -19.29 7.72 -12.19
N THR A 258 -20.00 6.62 -12.04
CA THR A 258 -20.36 6.03 -10.74
C THR A 258 -19.28 5.09 -10.25
N ILE A 259 -19.20 4.82 -8.93
CA ILE A 259 -18.15 3.97 -8.32
C ILE A 259 -18.01 2.57 -8.96
N SER A 260 -19.05 2.07 -9.64
CA SER A 260 -19.05 0.79 -10.37
C SER A 260 -18.52 0.86 -11.80
N GLU A 261 -18.39 2.05 -12.39
CA GLU A 261 -17.97 2.25 -13.79
C GLU A 261 -16.45 2.36 -13.94
N ILE A 262 -15.73 1.38 -13.39
CA ILE A 262 -14.27 1.31 -13.43
C ILE A 262 -13.83 0.69 -14.76
N GLN A 263 -13.78 1.51 -15.81
CA GLN A 263 -13.39 1.11 -17.16
C GLN A 263 -12.72 2.26 -17.91
N TRP A 264 -12.13 1.95 -19.07
CA TRP A 264 -11.62 2.98 -19.98
C TRP A 264 -12.80 3.76 -20.57
N MET A 265 -12.81 5.07 -20.34
CA MET A 265 -13.84 5.99 -20.80
C MET A 265 -13.21 7.06 -21.67
N PRO A 266 -13.76 7.37 -22.85
CA PRO A 266 -13.24 8.44 -23.69
C PRO A 266 -13.50 9.80 -23.02
N LEU A 267 -12.47 10.65 -22.98
CA LEU A 267 -12.56 12.05 -22.59
C LEU A 267 -13.13 12.88 -23.75
N ASN A 268 -14.30 12.49 -24.27
CA ASN A 268 -14.94 13.19 -25.39
C ASN A 268 -15.79 14.37 -24.88
N PRO A 269 -15.58 15.61 -25.36
CA PRO A 269 -16.40 16.76 -25.00
C PRO A 269 -17.89 16.65 -25.41
N GLU A 270 -18.22 15.72 -26.32
CA GLU A 270 -19.58 15.51 -26.87
C GLU A 270 -20.55 14.75 -25.95
N ARG A 271 -20.13 14.26 -24.77
CA ARG A 271 -21.06 13.73 -23.74
C ARG A 271 -21.79 14.84 -22.95
N SER A 272 -21.85 16.04 -23.54
CA SER A 272 -22.37 17.30 -23.01
C SER A 272 -23.83 17.61 -23.40
N ARG A 273 -24.62 16.59 -23.79
CA ARG A 273 -26.07 16.74 -23.98
C ARG A 273 -26.89 15.92 -22.99
#